data_AF-A0A084SLH6-F1
#
_entry.id   AF-A0A084SLH6-F1
#
_cell.length_a   1.000
_cell.length_b   1.000
_cell.length_c   1.000
_cell.angle_alpha   90.00
_cell.angle_beta   90.00
_cell.angle_gamma   90.00
#
_symmetry.space_group_name_H-M   'P 1'
#
loop_
_entity.id
_entity.type
_entity.pdbx_description
1 polymer ?
#
loop_
_entity_poly.entity_id
_entity_poly.type
_entity_poly.pdbx_seq_one_letter_code
_entity_poly.pdbx_strand_id
1 'polypeptide(L)'
;MRNRWMLLAGLALVMGACGHVPGVERSAPAHGVGAECNTAAARIQALIAQGRLVEAEALIAESTAAGLISRPHASQLLTRIAQLNTKLGEIPARLQRAKDFPSQLKNHTLYQIEKMMEDGDFSLATKAQLQEAAKLIKEQPRLMDKL
;
A
#
# COMPACT_ATOMS: atom_id res chain seq x y z
N MET A 1 -34.47 34.08 17.82
CA MET A 1 -33.77 35.25 18.38
C MET A 1 -32.27 35.10 18.10
N ARG A 2 -31.65 36.13 17.51
CA ARG A 2 -30.22 36.53 17.60
C ARG A 2 -29.18 35.50 17.10
N ASN A 3 -28.59 35.58 15.90
CA ASN A 3 -27.82 36.67 15.28
C ASN A 3 -26.97 37.48 16.27
N ARG A 4 -25.68 37.68 15.94
CA ARG A 4 -24.67 38.69 16.35
C ARG A 4 -23.28 38.01 16.53
N TRP A 5 -22.13 38.43 16.02
CA TRP A 5 -21.65 39.67 15.39
C TRP A 5 -20.36 39.44 14.58
N MET A 6 -20.22 40.20 13.50
CA MET A 6 -19.00 40.56 12.79
C MET A 6 -18.04 41.41 13.67
N LEU A 7 -16.74 41.39 13.34
CA LEU A 7 -15.81 42.54 13.20
C LEU A 7 -14.38 41.97 13.10
N LEU A 8 -13.69 41.93 11.94
CA LEU A 8 -13.02 43.01 11.17
C LEU A 8 -12.09 43.92 11.99
N ALA A 9 -10.80 43.90 11.58
CA ALA A 9 -9.72 44.91 11.67
C ALA A 9 -8.39 44.24 12.13
N GLY A 10 -7.22 44.44 11.52
CA GLY A 10 -6.87 45.43 10.52
C GLY A 10 -5.46 45.26 9.94
N LEU A 11 -5.33 45.96 8.80
CA LEU A 11 -4.20 46.56 8.11
C LEU A 11 -2.85 46.69 8.85
N ALA A 12 -1.75 46.29 8.19
CA ALA A 12 -0.47 46.98 8.31
C ALA A 12 0.33 46.87 7.00
N LEU A 13 0.66 48.03 6.45
CA LEU A 13 1.32 48.32 5.18
C LEU A 13 2.67 48.98 5.52
N VAL A 14 3.80 48.45 5.05
CA VAL A 14 5.12 49.13 5.05
C VAL A 14 5.88 48.57 3.82
N MET A 15 5.90 49.29 2.70
CA MET A 15 6.92 50.27 2.28
C MET A 15 8.35 49.69 2.19
N GLY A 16 8.90 49.71 0.96
CA GLY A 16 10.26 49.29 0.67
C GLY A 16 11.33 50.30 1.07
N ALA A 17 12.58 49.84 1.06
CA ALA A 17 13.75 50.70 0.98
C ALA A 17 14.93 49.92 0.38
N CYS A 18 15.50 50.49 -0.68
CA CYS A 18 16.81 50.16 -1.22
C CYS A 18 17.91 50.49 -0.19
N GLY A 19 18.93 49.64 -0.09
CA GLY A 19 20.20 49.91 0.57
C GLY A 19 21.35 49.33 -0.27
N HIS A 20 22.32 50.17 -0.61
CA HIS A 20 23.43 49.93 -1.52
C HIS A 20 24.74 49.71 -0.72
N VAL A 21 25.53 48.67 -1.07
CA VAL A 21 27.01 48.44 -0.92
C VAL A 21 27.65 48.49 0.50
N PRO A 22 28.83 47.86 0.78
CA PRO A 22 29.79 47.17 -0.10
C PRO A 22 30.39 45.84 0.43
N GLY A 23 31.27 45.22 -0.37
CA GLY A 23 32.40 44.46 0.18
C GLY A 23 32.61 43.07 -0.39
N VAL A 24 33.47 42.99 -1.40
CA VAL A 24 34.10 41.76 -1.88
C VAL A 24 34.82 41.06 -0.73
N GLU A 25 34.43 39.82 -0.41
CA GLU A 25 35.39 38.77 -0.06
C GLU A 25 34.93 37.43 -0.63
N ARG A 26 35.68 37.01 -1.65
CA ARG A 26 36.09 35.64 -1.96
C ARG A 26 34.99 34.57 -1.91
N SER A 27 34.45 34.31 -3.11
CA SER A 27 33.80 33.07 -3.49
C SER A 27 34.59 31.84 -3.00
N ALA A 28 34.05 31.17 -1.99
CA ALA A 28 34.16 29.74 -1.85
C ALA A 28 32.71 29.22 -1.78
N PRO A 29 32.17 28.59 -2.83
CA PRO A 29 31.00 27.76 -2.61
C PRO A 29 31.48 26.58 -1.78
N ALA A 30 31.22 26.64 -0.47
CA ALA A 30 31.12 25.44 0.34
C ALA A 30 30.05 24.57 -0.32
N HIS A 31 30.49 23.66 -1.19
CA HIS A 31 29.72 22.53 -1.66
C HIS A 31 29.42 21.66 -0.44
N GLY A 32 28.45 22.08 0.36
CA GLY A 32 27.71 21.25 1.30
C GLY A 32 26.74 20.36 0.54
N VAL A 33 27.27 19.56 -0.38
CA VAL A 33 26.57 18.46 -1.03
C VAL A 33 27.55 17.30 -1.13
N GLY A 34 27.95 16.79 0.03
CA GLY A 34 28.47 15.42 0.14
C GLY A 34 27.30 14.43 0.06
N ALA A 35 26.50 14.52 -1.01
CA ALA A 35 25.61 13.45 -1.40
C ALA A 35 26.48 12.39 -2.06
N GLU A 36 27.28 11.67 -1.25
CA GLU A 36 27.95 10.47 -1.71
C GLU A 36 26.87 9.53 -2.25
N CYS A 37 26.93 9.26 -3.55
CA CYS A 37 26.29 8.11 -4.14
C CYS A 37 26.91 6.87 -3.48
N ASN A 38 26.37 6.49 -2.32
CA ASN A 38 26.76 5.27 -1.62
C ASN A 38 26.37 4.10 -2.51
N THR A 39 27.32 3.64 -3.32
CA THR A 39 27.16 2.50 -4.23
C THR A 39 26.63 1.27 -3.49
N ALA A 40 27.00 1.13 -2.21
CA ALA A 40 26.44 0.14 -1.29
C ALA A 40 24.93 0.30 -1.10
N ALA A 41 24.43 1.50 -0.76
CA ALA A 41 22.99 1.73 -0.58
C ALA A 41 22.21 1.52 -1.89
N ALA A 42 22.74 2.01 -3.02
CA ALA A 42 22.14 1.77 -4.33
C ALA A 42 22.09 0.26 -4.68
N ARG A 43 23.16 -0.48 -4.38
CA ARG A 43 23.24 -1.92 -4.60
C ARG A 43 22.31 -2.70 -3.68
N ILE A 44 22.19 -2.32 -2.41
CA ILE A 44 21.22 -2.89 -1.47
C ILE A 44 19.80 -2.69 -2.00
N GLN A 45 19.46 -1.48 -2.45
CA GLN A 45 18.16 -1.19 -3.04
C GLN A 45 17.90 -2.02 -4.30
N ALA A 46 18.90 -2.19 -5.16
CA ALA A 46 18.79 -3.05 -6.33
C ALA A 46 18.55 -4.53 -5.96
N LEU A 47 19.24 -5.06 -4.95
CA LEU A 47 19.02 -6.42 -4.44
C LEU A 47 17.60 -6.58 -3.86
N ILE A 48 17.11 -5.60 -3.11
CA ILE A 48 15.73 -5.59 -2.59
C ILE A 48 14.73 -5.59 -3.75
N ALA A 49 14.95 -4.75 -4.76
CA ALA A 49 14.06 -4.66 -5.93
C ALA A 49 14.05 -5.96 -6.76
N GLN A 50 15.19 -6.67 -6.82
CA GLN A 50 15.32 -7.97 -7.48
C GLN A 50 14.78 -9.13 -6.63
N GLY A 51 14.32 -8.88 -5.40
CA GLY A 51 13.85 -9.92 -4.48
C GLY A 51 14.97 -10.78 -3.86
N ARG A 52 16.24 -10.37 -4.01
CA ARG A 52 17.41 -11.05 -3.42
C ARG A 52 17.61 -10.59 -1.97
N LEU A 53 16.60 -10.88 -1.14
CA LEU A 53 16.49 -10.31 0.21
C LEU A 53 17.60 -10.79 1.17
N VAL A 54 18.00 -12.06 1.09
CA VAL A 54 19.10 -12.62 1.90
C VAL A 54 20.43 -11.93 1.59
N GLU A 55 20.69 -11.66 0.31
CA GLU A 55 21.91 -10.96 -0.11
C GLU A 55 21.87 -9.48 0.25
N ALA A 56 20.69 -8.86 0.23
CA ALA A 56 20.50 -7.50 0.72
C ALA A 56 20.79 -7.41 2.22
N GLU A 57 20.31 -8.37 3.03
CA GLU A 57 20.59 -8.43 4.48
C GLU A 57 22.08 -8.59 4.78
N ALA A 58 22.76 -9.50 4.07
CA ALA A 58 24.20 -9.68 4.18
C ALA A 58 24.96 -8.39 3.83
N LEU A 59 24.61 -7.75 2.70
CA LEU A 59 25.25 -6.50 2.29
C LEU A 59 24.95 -5.34 3.23
N ILE A 60 23.77 -5.29 3.86
CA ILE A 60 23.45 -4.32 4.91
C ILE A 60 24.35 -4.53 6.13
N ALA A 61 24.53 -5.78 6.59
CA ALA A 61 25.39 -6.08 7.73
C ALA A 61 26.85 -5.68 7.46
N GLU A 62 27.38 -6.04 6.29
CA GLU A 62 28.73 -5.67 5.85
C GLU A 62 28.90 -4.16 5.71
N SER A 63 27.95 -3.48 5.05
CA SER A 63 28.00 -2.03 4.85
C SER A 63 27.87 -1.25 6.16
N THR A 64 27.13 -1.78 7.14
CA THR A 64 27.00 -1.17 8.47
C THR A 64 28.30 -1.36 9.27
N ALA A 65 28.91 -2.55 9.21
CA ALA A 65 30.18 -2.83 9.88
C ALA A 65 31.33 -1.98 9.30
N ALA A 66 31.32 -1.75 7.99
CA ALA A 66 32.28 -0.90 7.29
C ALA A 66 31.99 0.61 7.43
N GLY A 67 30.89 1.02 8.09
CA GLY A 67 30.51 2.42 8.25
C GLY A 67 30.00 3.11 6.97
N LEU A 68 29.76 2.35 5.90
CA LEU A 68 29.29 2.86 4.60
C LEU A 68 27.81 3.27 4.62
N ILE A 69 27.05 2.74 5.58
CA ILE A 69 25.68 3.16 5.86
C ILE A 69 25.52 3.38 7.36
N SER A 70 24.70 4.36 7.73
CA SER A 70 24.41 4.65 9.13
C SER A 70 23.53 3.56 9.74
N ARG A 71 23.73 3.26 11.03
CA ARG A 71 22.88 2.31 11.79
C ARG A 71 21.37 2.58 11.67
N PRO A 72 20.86 3.83 11.77
CA PRO A 72 19.43 4.06 11.57
C PRO A 72 18.96 3.75 10.15
N HIS A 73 19.78 4.01 9.13
CA HIS A 73 19.46 3.66 7.75
C HIS A 73 19.43 2.15 7.53
N ALA A 74 20.39 1.41 8.09
CA ALA A 74 20.41 -0.05 8.07
C ALA A 74 19.16 -0.67 8.72
N SER A 75 18.73 -0.14 9.88
CA SER A 75 17.51 -0.59 10.58
C SER A 75 16.24 -0.39 9.75
N GLN A 76 16.14 0.73 9.01
CA GLN A 76 15.02 0.98 8.10
C GLN A 76 15.00 -0.03 6.95
N LEU A 77 16.16 -0.36 6.37
CA LEU A 77 16.27 -1.35 5.30
C LEU A 77 15.87 -2.75 5.78
N LEU A 78 16.33 -3.18 6.95
CA LEU A 78 15.96 -4.46 7.55
C LEU A 78 14.46 -4.55 7.86
N THR A 79 13.87 -3.48 8.40
CA THR A 79 12.42 -3.40 8.63
C THR A 79 11.64 -3.58 7.33
N ARG A 80 12.10 -2.93 6.24
CA ARG A 80 11.48 -3.09 4.92
C ARG A 80 11.59 -4.52 4.40
N ILE A 81 12.75 -5.16 4.56
CA ILE A 81 12.96 -6.56 4.14
C ILE A 81 12.02 -7.49 4.92
N ALA A 82 11.89 -7.32 6.25
CA ALA A 82 10.97 -8.09 7.06
C ALA A 82 9.52 -7.95 6.58
N GLN A 83 9.07 -6.72 6.27
CA GLN A 83 7.74 -6.48 5.71
C GLN A 83 7.53 -7.16 4.35
N LEU A 84 8.55 -7.16 3.49
CA LEU A 84 8.48 -7.83 2.18
C LEU A 84 8.38 -9.35 2.34
N ASN A 85 9.14 -9.95 3.26
CA ASN A 85 9.05 -11.37 3.57
C ASN A 85 7.66 -11.78 4.07
N THR A 86 7.09 -11.02 5.01
CA THR A 86 5.72 -11.27 5.49
C THR A 86 4.70 -11.18 4.36
N LYS A 87 4.78 -10.11 3.54
CA LYS A 87 3.87 -9.95 2.39
C LYS A 87 4.00 -11.09 1.38
N LEU A 88 5.21 -11.58 1.13
CA LEU A 88 5.44 -12.73 0.24
C LEU A 88 4.83 -14.01 0.81
N GLY A 89 4.96 -14.25 2.13
CA GLY A 89 4.32 -15.36 2.81
C GLY A 89 2.78 -15.30 2.83
N GLU A 90 2.19 -14.12 2.77
CA GLU A 90 0.74 -13.94 2.68
C GLU A 90 0.16 -14.22 1.29
N ILE A 91 0.97 -14.11 0.22
CA ILE A 91 0.48 -14.28 -1.16
C ILE A 91 -0.19 -15.65 -1.37
N PRO A 92 0.42 -16.79 -0.98
CA PRO A 92 -0.23 -18.09 -1.10
C PRO A 92 -1.58 -18.17 -0.38
N ALA A 93 -1.69 -17.62 0.83
CA ALA A 93 -2.95 -17.61 1.58
C ALA A 93 -4.02 -16.75 0.91
N ARG A 94 -3.63 -15.61 0.33
CA ARG A 94 -4.53 -14.75 -0.46
C ARG A 94 -4.98 -15.43 -1.75
N LEU A 95 -4.07 -16.11 -2.45
CA LEU A 95 -4.38 -16.88 -3.66
C LEU A 95 -5.31 -18.05 -3.35
N GLN A 96 -5.08 -18.77 -2.25
CA GLN A 96 -5.97 -19.83 -1.79
C GLN A 96 -7.37 -19.29 -1.50
N ARG A 97 -7.48 -18.19 -0.76
CA ARG A 97 -8.77 -17.53 -0.50
C ARG A 97 -9.46 -17.07 -1.78
N ALA A 98 -8.71 -16.53 -2.75
CA ALA A 98 -9.24 -16.12 -4.03
C ALA A 98 -9.76 -17.31 -4.85
N LYS A 99 -9.10 -18.47 -4.79
CA LYS A 99 -9.56 -19.72 -5.39
C LYS A 99 -10.85 -20.24 -4.74
N ASP A 100 -10.99 -20.05 -3.42
CA ASP A 100 -12.16 -20.51 -2.68
C ASP A 100 -13.36 -19.55 -2.80
N PHE A 101 -13.14 -18.29 -3.18
CA PHE A 101 -14.17 -17.25 -3.30
C PHE A 101 -15.35 -17.63 -4.23
N PRO A 102 -15.15 -18.18 -5.44
CA PRO A 102 -16.24 -18.62 -6.29
C PRO A 102 -17.09 -19.73 -5.67
N SER A 103 -16.47 -20.66 -4.94
CA SER A 103 -17.16 -21.74 -4.23
C SER A 103 -17.97 -21.19 -3.05
N GLN A 104 -17.40 -20.24 -2.29
CA GLN A 104 -18.11 -19.56 -1.20
C GLN A 104 -19.31 -18.76 -1.72
N LEU A 105 -19.14 -18.03 -2.83
CA LEU A 105 -20.23 -17.30 -3.48
C LEU A 105 -21.33 -18.25 -3.97
N LYS A 106 -20.96 -19.34 -4.66
CA LYS A 106 -21.90 -20.39 -5.09
C LYS A 106 -22.71 -20.92 -3.91
N ASN A 107 -22.05 -21.33 -2.83
CA ASN A 107 -22.71 -21.88 -1.65
C ASN A 107 -23.61 -20.86 -0.97
N HIS A 108 -23.16 -19.61 -0.86
CA HIS A 108 -23.93 -18.54 -0.26
C HIS A 108 -25.19 -18.19 -1.06
N THR A 109 -25.06 -18.07 -2.39
CA THR A 109 -26.20 -17.82 -3.28
C THR A 109 -27.20 -18.97 -3.24
N LEU A 110 -26.72 -20.22 -3.24
CA LEU A 110 -27.57 -21.41 -3.12
C LEU A 110 -28.33 -21.41 -1.79
N TYR A 111 -27.66 -21.12 -0.68
CA TYR A 111 -28.28 -21.00 0.63
C TYR A 111 -29.37 -19.91 0.66
N GLN A 112 -29.11 -18.73 0.08
CA GLN A 112 -30.12 -17.68 0.01
C GLN A 112 -31.36 -18.12 -0.79
N ILE A 113 -31.16 -18.80 -1.92
CA ILE A 113 -32.26 -19.30 -2.76
C ILE A 113 -33.07 -20.36 -2.01
N GLU A 114 -32.41 -21.31 -1.35
CA GLU A 114 -33.08 -22.33 -0.52
C GLU A 114 -33.88 -21.67 0.60
N LYS A 115 -33.29 -20.70 1.29
CA LYS A 115 -33.98 -19.94 2.33
C LYS A 115 -35.21 -19.18 1.81
N MET A 116 -35.12 -18.51 0.66
CA MET A 116 -36.27 -17.83 0.04
C MET A 116 -37.40 -18.81 -0.30
N MET A 117 -37.08 -20.04 -0.72
CA MET A 117 -38.07 -21.08 -0.97
C MET A 117 -38.71 -21.62 0.33
N GLU A 118 -37.93 -21.75 1.41
CA GLU A 118 -38.39 -22.19 2.74
C GLU A 118 -39.29 -21.15 3.40
N ASP A 119 -38.88 -19.89 3.38
CA ASP A 119 -39.60 -18.76 3.98
C ASP A 119 -40.82 -18.34 3.14
N GLY A 120 -40.95 -18.86 1.91
CA GLY A 120 -41.99 -18.47 0.97
C GLY A 120 -41.86 -17.02 0.49
N ASP A 121 -40.65 -16.44 0.60
CA ASP A 121 -40.35 -15.08 0.18
C ASP A 121 -40.07 -15.05 -1.32
N PHE A 122 -41.10 -14.68 -2.09
CA PHE A 122 -41.05 -14.51 -3.54
C PHE A 122 -41.00 -13.04 -3.95
N SER A 123 -40.50 -12.15 -3.08
CA SER A 123 -40.38 -10.72 -3.36
C SER A 123 -39.41 -10.41 -4.52
N LEU A 124 -38.37 -11.22 -4.68
CA LEU A 124 -37.32 -11.04 -5.68
C LEU A 124 -37.53 -11.85 -6.97
N ALA A 125 -38.17 -13.01 -6.86
CA ALA A 125 -38.41 -13.91 -7.98
C ALA A 125 -39.56 -14.89 -7.67
N THR A 126 -40.19 -15.43 -8.71
CA THR A 126 -41.20 -16.49 -8.54
C THR A 126 -40.58 -17.80 -8.06
N LYS A 127 -41.39 -18.66 -7.44
CA LYS A 127 -40.95 -20.00 -6.98
C LYS A 127 -40.29 -20.83 -8.10
N ALA A 128 -40.87 -20.80 -9.30
CA ALA A 128 -40.33 -21.53 -10.45
C ALA A 128 -38.93 -21.01 -10.86
N GLN A 129 -38.76 -19.68 -10.87
CA GLN A 129 -37.46 -19.05 -11.15
C GLN A 129 -36.41 -19.36 -10.08
N LEU A 130 -36.79 -19.40 -8.79
CA LEU A 130 -35.88 -19.80 -7.71
C LEU A 130 -35.46 -21.27 -7.83
N GLN A 131 -36.39 -22.17 -8.17
CA GLN A 131 -36.08 -23.59 -8.39
C GLN A 131 -35.15 -23.81 -9.59
N GLU A 132 -35.41 -23.10 -10.69
CA GLU A 132 -34.54 -23.14 -11.87
C GLU A 132 -33.14 -22.59 -11.54
N ALA A 133 -33.05 -21.46 -10.84
CA ALA A 133 -31.78 -20.88 -10.41
C ALA A 133 -30.99 -21.83 -9.50
N ALA A 134 -31.64 -22.46 -8.52
CA ALA A 134 -31.01 -23.46 -7.66
C ALA A 134 -30.47 -24.65 -8.46
N LYS A 135 -31.24 -25.14 -9.43
CA LYS A 135 -30.84 -26.24 -10.32
C LYS A 135 -29.63 -25.85 -11.17
N LEU A 136 -29.66 -24.69 -11.82
CA LEU A 136 -28.54 -24.18 -12.61
C LEU A 136 -27.27 -24.02 -11.79
N ILE A 137 -27.36 -23.52 -10.56
CA ILE A 137 -26.20 -23.36 -9.67
C ILE A 137 -25.66 -24.72 -9.21
N LYS A 138 -26.54 -25.69 -8.90
CA LYS A 138 -26.14 -27.06 -8.51
C LYS A 138 -25.48 -27.82 -9.66
N GLU A 139 -26.09 -27.75 -10.84
CA GLU A 139 -25.69 -28.51 -12.04
C GLU A 139 -24.48 -27.92 -12.76
N GLN A 140 -24.15 -26.64 -12.57
CA GLN A 140 -22.93 -26.05 -13.12
C GLN A 140 -21.69 -26.83 -12.65
N PRO A 141 -21.07 -27.64 -13.53
CA PRO A 141 -19.93 -28.44 -13.18
C PRO A 141 -18.74 -27.50 -13.20
N ARG A 142 -18.32 -27.06 -12.01
CA ARG A 142 -16.98 -26.53 -11.74
C ARG A 142 -16.41 -25.68 -12.89
N LEU A 143 -17.15 -24.65 -13.33
CA LEU A 143 -16.61 -23.64 -14.25
C LEU A 143 -15.33 -23.01 -13.69
N MET A 144 -15.12 -23.14 -12.38
CA MET A 144 -14.03 -22.53 -11.62
C MET A 144 -12.91 -23.48 -11.16
N ASP A 145 -13.02 -24.81 -11.40
CA ASP A 145 -11.92 -25.74 -11.02
C ASP A 145 -10.90 -25.95 -12.16
N LYS A 146 -11.22 -25.48 -13.36
CA LYS A 146 -10.39 -25.65 -14.57
C LYS A 146 -9.54 -24.43 -14.93
N LEU A 147 -9.50 -23.41 -14.07
CA LEU A 147 -8.68 -22.20 -14.24
C LEU A 147 -7.46 -22.23 -13.31
#